data_AF-A0AA50DYC4-F1
#
_entry.id   AF-A0AA50DYC4-F1
#
_cell.length_a   1.000
_cell.length_b   1.000
_cell.length_c   1.000
_cell.angle_alpha   90.00
_cell.angle_beta   90.00
_cell.angle_gamma   90.00
#
_symmetry.space_group_name_H-M   'P 1'
#
loop_
_entity.id
_entity.type
_entity.pdbx_description
1 polymer ?
#
loop_
_entity_poly.entity_id
_entity_poly.type
_entity_poly.pdbx_seq_one_letter_code
_entity_poly.pdbx_strand_id
1 'polypeptide(L)'
;MSNSVLSTSSPGNIQTRQAIPAQLLYSLVNQKASGKLVVQNPFDEFVYWQVYLGDGRIHLANSANGCSERLNYLIGSTLRQKGIELPSRIADDYIFLSGLWKKDVFSFQQTRSILTQASQEALVQVLSLPKTSYRFNQEKELSELFLNLELEKTITPIKHKIRYWWELRSYINSPFQRPLVENWLSLRQNLVKNNLHGQHWLKRFHTCLENLNCLYEIAGHLEISTLELALMLQPMVKTGEIKMLPYQEIQTDDRPLVAYVDHREVQQRMMTYSLEKEGYRALVLDDPFRALTVLLNSPPI
;
A
#
# COMPACT_ATOMS: atom_id res chain seq x y z
N MET A 1 31.08 -25.36 -33.73
CA MET A 1 29.96 -25.33 -34.69
C MET A 1 28.70 -25.39 -33.82
N SER A 2 28.10 -24.27 -33.38
CA SER A 2 27.30 -23.29 -34.16
C SER A 2 26.10 -24.01 -34.79
N ASN A 3 24.81 -23.69 -34.61
CA ASN A 3 24.03 -22.50 -34.21
C ASN A 3 22.60 -22.99 -33.84
N SER A 4 21.97 -22.58 -32.74
CA SER A 4 20.97 -21.49 -32.57
C SER A 4 19.71 -21.51 -33.48
N VAL A 5 18.52 -21.66 -32.86
CA VAL A 5 17.24 -21.00 -33.20
C VAL A 5 16.47 -20.87 -31.86
N LEU A 6 16.48 -19.74 -31.13
CA LEU A 6 15.72 -18.47 -31.24
C LEU A 6 14.18 -18.56 -31.18
N SER A 7 13.65 -17.97 -30.08
CA SER A 7 12.35 -17.30 -29.84
C SER A 7 11.07 -18.16 -29.89
N THR A 8 10.13 -18.02 -28.95
CA THR A 8 9.53 -16.78 -28.45
C THR A 8 9.23 -16.79 -26.95
N SER A 9 9.61 -15.70 -26.31
CA SER A 9 9.35 -15.32 -24.92
C SER A 9 7.90 -14.83 -24.76
N SER A 10 7.12 -15.52 -23.93
CA SER A 10 5.87 -14.96 -23.38
C SER A 10 6.19 -13.84 -22.38
N PRO A 11 5.36 -12.79 -22.29
CA PRO A 11 5.58 -11.71 -21.32
C PRO A 11 5.40 -12.23 -19.89
N GLY A 12 6.51 -12.27 -19.14
CA GLY A 12 6.54 -12.07 -17.69
C GLY A 12 5.59 -12.91 -16.84
N ASN A 13 5.82 -14.22 -16.76
CA ASN A 13 5.38 -14.98 -15.59
C ASN A 13 6.24 -14.55 -14.39
N ILE A 14 5.89 -13.42 -13.76
CA ILE A 14 6.58 -12.90 -12.58
C ILE A 14 6.30 -13.87 -11.44
N GLN A 15 7.23 -14.80 -11.19
CA GLN A 15 7.18 -15.70 -10.04
C GLN A 15 7.09 -14.86 -8.77
N THR A 16 5.88 -14.78 -8.22
CA THR A 16 5.61 -14.07 -6.98
C THR A 16 6.12 -14.96 -5.85
N ARG A 17 7.21 -14.53 -5.21
CA ARG A 17 7.84 -15.26 -4.10
C ARG A 17 7.18 -14.84 -2.79
N GLN A 18 7.23 -15.71 -1.78
CA GLN A 18 6.71 -15.39 -0.44
C GLN A 18 7.81 -15.42 0.62
N ALA A 19 7.79 -14.45 1.53
CA ALA A 19 8.71 -14.40 2.67
C ALA A 19 8.11 -13.58 3.82
N ILE A 20 8.69 -13.69 5.01
CA ILE A 20 8.43 -12.76 6.12
C ILE A 20 9.29 -11.50 5.85
N PRO A 21 8.69 -10.31 5.63
CA PRO A 21 9.43 -9.13 5.18
C PRO A 21 10.57 -8.71 6.11
N ALA A 22 10.40 -8.87 7.43
CA ALA A 22 11.47 -8.61 8.39
C ALA A 22 12.71 -9.48 8.10
N GLN A 23 12.54 -10.81 8.04
CA GLN A 23 13.64 -11.75 7.77
C GLN A 23 14.29 -11.50 6.41
N LEU A 24 13.46 -11.24 5.38
CA LEU A 24 13.93 -10.95 4.04
C LEU A 24 14.77 -9.67 4.00
N LEU A 25 14.30 -8.59 4.63
CA LEU A 25 15.02 -7.31 4.65
C LEU A 25 16.38 -7.44 5.35
N TYR A 26 16.43 -8.13 6.50
CA TYR A 26 17.68 -8.44 7.19
C TYR A 26 18.65 -9.23 6.29
N SER A 27 18.15 -10.27 5.61
CA SER A 27 18.97 -11.07 4.69
C SER A 27 19.53 -10.23 3.54
N LEU A 28 18.71 -9.39 2.91
CA LEU A 28 19.13 -8.54 1.79
C LEU A 28 20.17 -7.50 2.23
N VAL A 29 19.98 -6.88 3.39
CA VAL A 29 20.94 -5.93 3.97
C VAL A 29 22.28 -6.60 4.28
N ASN A 30 22.26 -7.79 4.91
CA ASN A 30 23.49 -8.54 5.22
C ASN A 30 24.24 -9.00 3.97
N GLN A 31 23.51 -9.35 2.91
CA GLN A 31 24.07 -9.70 1.60
C GLN A 31 24.53 -8.49 0.79
N LYS A 32 24.37 -7.27 1.31
CA LYS A 32 24.64 -6.01 0.61
C LYS A 32 23.91 -5.90 -0.73
N ALA A 33 22.72 -6.49 -0.81
CA ALA A 33 21.91 -6.47 -2.02
C ALA A 33 21.59 -5.03 -2.42
N SER A 34 21.63 -4.76 -3.73
CA SER A 34 21.26 -3.48 -4.32
C SER A 34 20.03 -3.66 -5.20
N GLY A 35 19.02 -2.83 -5.00
CA GLY A 35 17.76 -2.94 -5.74
C GLY A 35 16.54 -2.45 -4.96
N LYS A 36 15.36 -2.70 -5.52
CA LYS A 36 14.05 -2.35 -4.96
C LYS A 36 13.34 -3.61 -4.49
N LEU A 37 13.09 -3.70 -3.19
CA LEU A 37 12.18 -4.68 -2.59
C LEU A 37 10.76 -4.11 -2.62
N VAL A 38 9.83 -4.83 -3.24
CA VAL A 38 8.39 -4.52 -3.21
C VAL A 38 7.68 -5.62 -2.44
N VAL A 39 6.88 -5.24 -1.45
CA VAL A 39 6.15 -6.15 -0.55
C VAL A 39 4.66 -5.81 -0.64
N GLN A 40 3.82 -6.80 -0.89
CA GLN A 40 2.36 -6.64 -0.90
C GLN A 40 1.80 -6.79 0.52
N ASN A 41 0.81 -5.99 0.89
CA ASN A 41 0.01 -6.24 2.08
C ASN A 41 -0.89 -7.48 1.83
N PRO A 42 -0.77 -8.56 2.62
CA PRO A 42 -1.58 -9.76 2.40
C PRO A 42 -3.06 -9.58 2.74
N PHE A 43 -3.43 -8.46 3.36
CA PHE A 43 -4.81 -8.15 3.76
C PHE A 43 -5.48 -7.10 2.85
N ASP A 44 -4.74 -6.51 1.91
CA ASP A 44 -5.22 -5.51 0.97
C ASP A 44 -4.38 -5.57 -0.31
N GLU A 45 -5.00 -6.04 -1.40
CA GLU A 45 -4.29 -6.30 -2.66
C GLU A 45 -3.77 -5.04 -3.37
N PHE A 46 -4.25 -3.85 -2.97
CA PHE A 46 -3.86 -2.57 -3.54
C PHE A 46 -2.77 -1.85 -2.75
N VAL A 47 -2.39 -2.37 -1.58
CA VAL A 47 -1.39 -1.75 -0.73
C VAL A 47 -0.05 -2.45 -0.91
N TYR A 48 0.91 -1.72 -1.47
CA TYR A 48 2.29 -2.18 -1.64
C TYR A 48 3.27 -1.23 -0.97
N TRP A 49 4.29 -1.81 -0.36
CA TRP A 49 5.41 -1.08 0.23
C TRP A 49 6.68 -1.35 -0.56
N GLN A 50 7.55 -0.35 -0.62
CA GLN A 50 8.80 -0.40 -1.36
C GLN A 50 9.97 -0.02 -0.45
N VAL A 51 11.07 -0.76 -0.54
CA VAL A 51 12.32 -0.48 0.15
C VAL A 51 13.46 -0.52 -0.85
N TYR A 52 14.16 0.60 -0.99
CA TYR A 52 15.31 0.76 -1.87
C TYR A 52 16.59 0.49 -1.08
N LEU A 53 17.40 -0.44 -1.57
CA LEU A 53 18.60 -0.94 -0.92
C LEU A 53 19.85 -0.70 -1.78
N GLY A 54 20.99 -0.50 -1.12
CA GLY A 54 22.30 -0.47 -1.76
C GLY A 54 23.43 -0.59 -0.75
N ASP A 55 24.42 -1.45 -1.05
CA ASP A 55 25.61 -1.69 -0.20
C ASP A 55 25.29 -1.91 1.30
N GLY A 56 24.22 -2.67 1.59
CA GLY A 56 23.81 -2.97 2.96
C GLY A 56 23.16 -1.78 3.69
N ARG A 57 22.65 -0.80 2.94
CA ARG A 57 22.00 0.40 3.47
C ARG A 57 20.61 0.56 2.85
N ILE A 58 19.75 1.27 3.57
CA ILE A 58 18.43 1.67 3.06
C ILE A 58 18.55 3.09 2.51
N HIS A 59 18.20 3.26 1.23
CA HIS A 59 18.16 4.55 0.56
C HIS A 59 16.79 5.23 0.65
N LEU A 60 15.72 4.44 0.76
CA LEU A 60 14.36 4.93 0.92
C LEU A 60 13.46 3.77 1.33
N ALA A 61 12.44 4.02 2.14
CA ALA A 61 11.27 3.18 2.22
C ALA A 61 10.01 4.03 1.98
N ASN A 62 9.06 3.51 1.20
CA ASN A 62 7.86 4.25 0.84
C ASN A 62 6.66 3.33 0.54
N SER A 63 5.46 3.89 0.43
CA SER A 63 4.31 3.23 -0.19
C SER A 63 4.36 3.36 -1.72
N ALA A 64 3.87 2.36 -2.45
CA ALA A 64 3.67 2.44 -3.90
C ALA A 64 2.32 3.07 -4.29
N ASN A 65 1.40 3.18 -3.32
CA ASN A 65 0.03 3.67 -3.49
C ASN A 65 -0.31 4.64 -2.35
N GLY A 66 -1.36 5.45 -2.52
CA GLY A 66 -1.83 6.38 -1.47
C GLY A 66 -0.81 7.43 -1.03
N CYS A 67 0.02 7.86 -1.97
CA CYS A 67 1.06 8.88 -1.77
C CYS A 67 0.47 10.21 -1.28
N SER A 68 -0.66 10.66 -1.84
CA SER A 68 -1.30 11.91 -1.45
C SER A 68 -1.71 11.93 0.03
N GLU A 69 -2.44 10.90 0.46
CA GLU A 69 -3.00 10.74 1.81
C GLU A 69 -1.87 10.63 2.83
N ARG A 70 -0.89 9.77 2.53
CA ARG A 70 0.27 9.53 3.37
C ARG A 70 1.16 10.77 3.49
N LEU A 71 1.46 11.45 2.39
CA LEU A 71 2.33 12.62 2.43
C LEU A 71 1.64 13.82 3.08
N ASN A 72 0.34 14.01 2.85
CA ASN A 72 -0.44 15.02 3.55
C ASN A 72 -0.46 14.77 5.06
N TYR A 73 -0.56 13.51 5.50
CA TYR A 73 -0.41 13.15 6.91
C TYR A 73 0.99 13.51 7.45
N LEU A 74 2.05 13.17 6.73
CA LEU A 74 3.44 13.35 7.20
C LEU A 74 3.88 14.82 7.24
N ILE A 75 3.53 15.61 6.23
CA ILE A 75 4.07 16.98 6.06
C ILE A 75 3.05 18.04 5.66
N GLY A 76 1.75 17.70 5.57
CA GLY A 76 0.73 18.63 5.09
C GLY A 76 0.61 19.88 5.95
N SER A 77 0.77 19.77 7.27
CA SER A 77 0.80 20.95 8.16
C SER A 77 2.00 21.86 7.87
N THR A 78 3.19 21.29 7.67
CA THR A 78 4.42 22.03 7.32
C THR A 78 4.30 22.72 5.96
N LEU A 79 3.69 22.06 4.96
CA LEU A 79 3.44 22.65 3.64
C LEU A 79 2.45 23.81 3.71
N ARG A 80 1.34 23.65 4.44
CA ARG A 80 0.35 24.74 4.65
C ARG A 80 0.96 25.95 5.34
N GLN A 81 1.82 25.76 6.34
CA GLN A 81 2.55 26.86 6.99
C GLN A 81 3.47 27.62 6.02
N LYS A 82 3.96 26.96 4.97
CA LYS A 82 4.74 27.56 3.88
C LYS A 82 3.88 28.10 2.74
N GLY A 83 2.55 28.05 2.84
CA GLY A 83 1.63 28.50 1.79
C GLY A 83 1.61 27.58 0.56
N ILE A 84 2.00 26.31 0.72
CA ILE A 84 2.06 25.34 -0.38
C ILE A 84 0.86 24.41 -0.29
N GLU A 85 0.09 24.38 -1.36
CA GLU A 85 -0.99 23.42 -1.54
C GLU A 85 -0.44 22.11 -2.09
N LEU A 86 -0.88 20.99 -1.49
CA LEU A 86 -0.58 19.66 -1.99
C LEU A 86 -1.42 19.41 -3.26
N PRO A 87 -0.82 18.88 -4.34
CA PRO A 87 -1.57 18.39 -5.47
C PRO A 87 -2.57 17.32 -5.03
N SER A 88 -3.74 17.27 -5.69
CA SER A 88 -4.76 16.25 -5.42
C SER A 88 -4.23 14.83 -5.62
N ARG A 89 -3.32 14.65 -6.60
CA ARG A 89 -2.67 13.37 -6.87
C ARG A 89 -1.16 13.51 -6.93
N ILE A 90 -0.49 12.77 -6.06
CA ILE A 90 0.96 12.59 -6.06
C ILE A 90 1.25 11.19 -6.54
N ALA A 91 2.07 11.06 -7.58
CA ALA A 91 2.43 9.75 -8.13
C ALA A 91 3.52 9.04 -7.31
N ASP A 92 4.44 9.81 -6.73
CA ASP A 92 5.58 9.30 -5.99
C ASP A 92 6.05 10.36 -4.97
N ASP A 93 6.05 9.99 -3.67
CA ASP A 93 6.44 10.90 -2.58
C ASP A 93 7.89 11.42 -2.75
N TYR A 94 8.79 10.56 -3.19
CA TYR A 94 10.21 10.88 -3.30
C TYR A 94 10.48 11.85 -4.46
N ILE A 95 9.86 11.64 -5.62
CA ILE A 95 9.97 12.59 -6.75
C ILE A 95 9.40 13.94 -6.35
N PHE A 96 8.25 13.96 -5.68
CA PHE A 96 7.65 15.20 -5.21
C PHE A 96 8.54 15.95 -4.21
N LEU A 97 9.08 15.25 -3.21
CA LEU A 97 9.98 15.83 -2.20
C LEU A 97 11.32 16.30 -2.80
N SER A 98 11.90 15.54 -3.73
CA SER A 98 13.08 15.96 -4.50
C SER A 98 12.78 17.24 -5.31
N GLY A 99 11.59 17.33 -5.90
CA GLY A 99 11.12 18.52 -6.59
C GLY A 99 10.99 19.75 -5.69
N LEU A 100 10.50 19.59 -4.46
CA LEU A 100 10.44 20.69 -3.48
C LEU A 100 11.83 21.15 -3.05
N TRP A 101 12.77 20.22 -2.88
CA TRP A 101 14.17 20.57 -2.61
C TRP A 101 14.81 21.34 -3.77
N LYS A 102 14.63 20.89 -5.02
CA LYS A 102 15.15 21.56 -6.23
C LYS A 102 14.58 22.98 -6.42
N LYS A 103 13.43 23.28 -5.81
CA LYS A 103 12.79 24.60 -5.83
C LYS A 103 13.10 25.44 -4.58
N ASP A 104 14.06 25.02 -3.77
CA ASP A 104 14.47 25.68 -2.52
C ASP A 104 13.34 25.86 -1.48
N VAL A 105 12.25 25.09 -1.60
CA VAL A 105 11.15 25.08 -0.62
C VAL A 105 11.61 24.46 0.70
N PHE A 106 12.38 23.38 0.58
CA PHE A 106 13.02 22.67 1.68
C PHE A 106 14.52 22.64 1.46
N SER A 107 15.28 22.85 2.53
CA SER A 107 16.72 22.60 2.49
C SER A 107 17.02 21.10 2.32
N PHE A 108 18.25 20.77 1.92
CA PHE A 108 18.70 19.38 1.85
C PHE A 108 18.50 18.64 3.19
N GLN A 109 18.79 19.31 4.31
CA GLN A 109 18.64 18.72 5.64
C GLN A 109 17.17 18.53 6.04
N GLN A 110 16.28 19.46 5.68
CA GLN A 110 14.84 19.30 5.88
C GLN A 110 14.30 18.12 5.07
N THR A 111 14.66 18.05 3.80
CA THR A 111 14.27 16.96 2.89
C THR A 111 14.76 15.61 3.41
N ARG A 112 16.01 15.52 3.84
CA ARG A 112 16.59 14.33 4.47
C ARG A 112 15.86 13.92 5.74
N SER A 113 15.47 14.88 6.59
CA SER A 113 14.71 14.63 7.81
C SER A 113 13.32 14.06 7.49
N ILE A 114 12.59 14.70 6.57
CA ILE A 114 11.27 14.25 6.11
C ILE A 114 11.34 12.84 5.53
N LEU A 115 12.27 12.59 4.60
CA LEU A 115 12.45 11.28 3.98
C LEU A 115 12.85 10.20 5.00
N THR A 116 13.60 10.56 6.05
CA THR A 116 13.94 9.62 7.14
C THR A 116 12.68 9.23 7.92
N GLN A 117 11.84 10.21 8.28
CA GLN A 117 10.58 9.95 9.00
C GLN A 117 9.61 9.14 8.13
N ALA A 118 9.47 9.50 6.85
CA ALA A 118 8.69 8.74 5.88
C ALA A 118 9.23 7.31 5.75
N SER A 119 10.55 7.12 5.66
CA SER A 119 11.13 5.77 5.58
C SER A 119 10.86 4.95 6.84
N GLN A 120 11.00 5.55 8.02
CA GLN A 120 10.67 4.89 9.28
C GLN A 120 9.20 4.48 9.34
N GLU A 121 8.30 5.36 8.94
CA GLU A 121 6.87 5.07 8.89
C GLU A 121 6.56 3.90 7.94
N ALA A 122 7.10 3.89 6.73
CA ALA A 122 6.92 2.78 5.79
C ALA A 122 7.53 1.48 6.33
N LEU A 123 8.69 1.55 7.00
CA LEU A 123 9.32 0.39 7.63
C LEU A 123 8.47 -0.17 8.78
N VAL A 124 7.74 0.67 9.53
CA VAL A 124 6.78 0.19 10.53
C VAL A 124 5.76 -0.74 9.87
N GLN A 125 5.24 -0.33 8.71
CA GLN A 125 4.25 -1.11 7.98
C GLN A 125 4.86 -2.36 7.35
N VAL A 126 6.01 -2.26 6.68
CA VAL A 126 6.70 -3.43 6.07
C VAL A 126 7.02 -4.50 7.11
N LEU A 127 7.56 -4.10 8.27
CA LEU A 127 8.10 -5.03 9.26
C LEU A 127 7.02 -5.63 10.18
N SER A 128 5.82 -5.07 10.18
CA SER A 128 4.67 -5.63 10.92
C SER A 128 3.93 -6.71 10.12
N LEU A 129 4.19 -6.82 8.81
CA LEU A 129 3.52 -7.79 7.94
C LEU A 129 3.93 -9.24 8.26
N PRO A 130 2.99 -10.20 8.16
CA PRO A 130 3.29 -11.62 8.22
C PRO A 130 3.95 -12.08 6.91
N LYS A 131 4.06 -13.40 6.72
CA LYS A 131 4.51 -13.97 5.44
C LYS A 131 3.62 -13.47 4.30
N THR A 132 4.22 -12.86 3.30
CA THR A 132 3.49 -12.24 2.18
C THR A 132 4.29 -12.31 0.88
N SER A 133 3.61 -11.98 -0.22
CA SER A 133 4.16 -11.86 -1.57
C SER A 133 5.15 -10.71 -1.66
N TYR A 134 6.27 -10.95 -2.34
CA TYR A 134 7.28 -9.92 -2.60
C TYR A 134 7.92 -10.07 -3.97
N ARG A 135 8.55 -8.99 -4.43
CA ARG A 135 9.41 -8.93 -5.62
C ARG A 135 10.67 -8.15 -5.27
N PHE A 136 11.82 -8.59 -5.77
CA PHE A 136 13.08 -7.86 -5.61
C PHE A 136 13.71 -7.65 -6.98
N ASN A 137 13.82 -6.38 -7.39
CA ASN A 137 14.34 -5.99 -8.69
C ASN A 137 15.70 -5.31 -8.49
N GLN A 138 16.71 -5.68 -9.26
CA GLN A 138 18.07 -5.12 -9.12
C GLN A 138 18.23 -3.72 -9.75
N GLU A 139 17.19 -3.19 -10.38
CA GLU A 139 17.21 -1.86 -11.01
C GLU A 139 17.26 -0.76 -9.94
N LYS A 140 18.21 0.17 -10.10
CA LYS A 140 18.35 1.37 -9.26
C LYS A 140 17.61 2.52 -9.94
N GLU A 141 16.47 2.91 -9.39
CA GLU A 141 15.62 3.98 -9.97
C GLU A 141 15.64 5.30 -9.16
N LEU A 142 16.49 5.44 -8.14
CA LEU A 142 16.59 6.71 -7.40
C LEU A 142 17.59 7.66 -8.05
N SER A 143 17.12 8.84 -8.46
CA SER A 143 17.93 9.89 -9.10
C SER A 143 18.93 10.53 -8.12
N GLU A 144 18.50 10.91 -6.92
CA GLU A 144 19.31 11.59 -5.91
C GLU A 144 19.35 10.86 -4.55
N LEU A 145 20.49 10.33 -4.14
CA LEU A 145 20.58 9.63 -2.85
C LEU A 145 20.62 10.62 -1.67
N PHE A 146 19.44 10.95 -1.12
CA PHE A 146 19.33 11.74 0.12
C PHE A 146 19.67 10.94 1.38
N LEU A 147 19.33 9.64 1.37
CA LEU A 147 19.48 8.79 2.53
C LEU A 147 20.48 7.67 2.31
N ASN A 148 21.16 7.33 3.39
CA ASN A 148 22.06 6.20 3.49
C ASN A 148 21.92 5.61 4.90
N LEU A 149 20.80 4.95 5.15
CA LEU A 149 20.36 4.55 6.48
C LEU A 149 20.90 3.17 6.87
N GLU A 150 21.28 3.03 8.13
CA GLU A 150 21.61 1.74 8.75
C GLU A 150 20.35 1.10 9.32
N LEU A 151 20.07 -0.15 8.94
CA LEU A 151 18.85 -0.85 9.31
C LEU A 151 18.55 -0.79 10.82
N GLU A 152 19.50 -1.20 11.67
CA GLU A 152 19.29 -1.23 13.12
C GLU A 152 19.09 0.16 13.74
N LYS A 153 19.87 1.16 13.33
CA LYS A 153 19.73 2.53 13.84
C LYS A 153 18.41 3.15 13.41
N THR A 154 17.93 2.81 12.21
CA THR A 154 16.65 3.29 11.70
C THR A 154 15.46 2.64 12.39
N ILE A 155 15.54 1.34 12.70
CA ILE A 155 14.45 0.57 13.30
C ILE A 155 14.36 0.78 14.81
N THR A 156 15.48 0.90 15.52
CA THR A 156 15.51 1.03 16.99
C THR A 156 14.47 2.01 17.57
N PRO A 157 14.32 3.26 17.09
CA PRO A 157 13.33 4.19 17.63
C PRO A 157 11.86 3.79 17.34
N ILE A 158 11.62 2.93 16.36
CA ILE A 158 10.27 2.51 15.91
C ILE A 158 9.92 1.06 16.26
N LYS A 159 10.79 0.32 16.97
CA LYS A 159 10.55 -1.09 17.37
C LYS A 159 9.21 -1.29 18.06
N HIS A 160 8.82 -0.40 18.96
CA HIS A 160 7.53 -0.46 19.65
C HIS A 160 6.34 -0.30 18.68
N LYS A 161 6.46 0.59 17.69
CA LYS A 161 5.41 0.80 16.67
C LYS A 161 5.23 -0.45 15.80
N ILE A 162 6.33 -1.07 15.39
CA ILE A 162 6.31 -2.33 14.63
C ILE A 162 5.54 -3.41 15.42
N ARG A 163 5.84 -3.56 16.72
CA ARG A 163 5.15 -4.53 17.58
C ARG A 163 3.65 -4.26 17.68
N TYR A 164 3.24 -3.02 17.93
CA TYR A 164 1.81 -2.72 18.05
C TYR A 164 1.05 -2.89 16.73
N TRP A 165 1.64 -2.47 15.60
CA TRP A 165 1.04 -2.71 14.29
C TRP A 165 0.95 -4.20 13.96
N TRP A 166 1.94 -4.99 14.38
CA TRP A 166 1.85 -6.44 14.30
C TRP A 166 0.64 -6.92 15.10
N GLU A 167 0.50 -6.57 16.38
CA GLU A 167 -0.63 -6.99 17.23
C GLU A 167 -2.00 -6.54 16.68
N LEU A 168 -2.08 -5.35 16.08
CA LEU A 168 -3.30 -4.80 15.52
C LEU A 168 -3.80 -5.51 14.26
N ARG A 169 -2.91 -6.18 13.51
CA ARG A 169 -3.17 -6.63 12.13
C ARG A 169 -4.39 -7.54 11.93
N SER A 170 -4.86 -8.22 12.96
CA SER A 170 -6.08 -9.04 12.88
C SER A 170 -7.38 -8.22 12.85
N TYR A 171 -7.31 -6.94 13.19
CA TYR A 171 -8.47 -6.02 13.25
C TYR A 171 -8.24 -4.80 12.38
N ILE A 172 -7.05 -4.19 12.47
CA ILE A 172 -6.62 -3.04 11.69
C ILE A 172 -5.22 -3.37 11.13
N ASN A 173 -5.15 -3.68 9.85
CA ASN A 173 -3.94 -4.18 9.18
C ASN A 173 -3.15 -3.10 8.45
N SER A 174 -3.71 -1.91 8.25
CA SER A 174 -3.01 -0.83 7.56
C SER A 174 -3.59 0.55 7.92
N PRO A 175 -2.77 1.62 7.97
CA PRO A 175 -3.27 2.98 8.01
C PRO A 175 -4.08 3.39 6.78
N PHE A 176 -3.98 2.63 5.68
CA PHE A 176 -4.78 2.88 4.49
C PHE A 176 -6.22 2.37 4.60
N GLN A 177 -6.57 1.59 5.62
CA GLN A 177 -7.95 1.15 5.79
C GLN A 177 -8.89 2.29 6.14
N ARG A 178 -10.16 2.16 5.73
CA ARG A 178 -11.21 3.17 5.91
C ARG A 178 -12.25 2.67 6.92
N PRO A 179 -12.42 3.33 8.08
CA PRO A 179 -13.44 2.95 9.05
C PRO A 179 -14.85 3.34 8.55
N LEU A 180 -15.74 2.36 8.50
CA LEU A 180 -17.16 2.51 8.20
C LEU A 180 -17.97 2.36 9.48
N VAL A 181 -18.87 3.31 9.71
CA VAL A 181 -19.75 3.36 10.89
C VAL A 181 -21.19 3.46 10.43
N GLU A 182 -21.97 2.41 10.65
CA GLU A 182 -23.39 2.39 10.27
C GLU A 182 -24.26 3.18 11.25
N ASN A 183 -23.88 3.24 12.52
CA ASN A 183 -24.62 3.94 13.57
C ASN A 183 -23.72 4.88 14.39
N TRP A 184 -23.58 6.11 13.88
CA TRP A 184 -22.81 7.16 14.56
C TRP A 184 -23.32 7.46 15.98
N LEU A 185 -24.64 7.46 16.20
CA LEU A 185 -25.21 7.79 17.51
C LEU A 185 -24.74 6.81 18.58
N SER A 186 -24.74 5.50 18.29
CA SER A 186 -24.23 4.47 19.20
C SER A 186 -22.73 4.65 19.44
N LEU A 187 -21.95 4.84 18.38
CA LEU A 187 -20.51 5.00 18.49
C LEU A 187 -20.14 6.24 19.33
N ARG A 188 -20.82 7.36 19.10
CA ARG A 188 -20.62 8.60 19.84
C ARG A 188 -20.89 8.43 21.33
N GLN A 189 -21.95 7.71 21.71
CA GLN A 189 -22.24 7.44 23.11
C GLN A 189 -21.11 6.66 23.78
N ASN A 190 -20.55 5.66 23.08
CA ASN A 190 -19.40 4.90 23.58
C ASN A 190 -18.12 5.75 23.67
N LEU A 191 -17.85 6.59 22.68
CA LEU A 191 -16.71 7.53 22.70
C LEU A 191 -16.79 8.53 23.86
N VAL A 192 -17.98 9.08 24.13
CA VAL A 192 -18.21 10.05 25.22
C VAL A 192 -18.11 9.38 26.59
N LYS A 193 -18.68 8.18 26.77
CA LYS A 193 -18.58 7.42 28.04
C LYS A 193 -17.14 7.14 28.44
N ASN A 194 -16.27 6.94 27.46
CA ASN A 194 -14.85 6.68 27.68
C ASN A 194 -14.01 7.96 27.86
N ASN A 195 -14.64 9.15 27.96
CA ASN A 195 -14.00 10.47 28.08
C ASN A 195 -12.93 10.73 27.00
N LEU A 196 -13.08 10.14 25.81
CA LEU A 196 -11.97 10.10 24.88
C LEU A 196 -11.67 11.50 24.32
N HIS A 197 -12.68 12.32 23.98
CA HIS A 197 -12.44 13.65 23.38
C HIS A 197 -13.58 14.67 23.54
N GLY A 198 -13.26 15.96 23.35
CA GLY A 198 -14.23 17.06 23.33
C GLY A 198 -15.08 17.15 22.05
N GLN A 199 -16.13 17.98 22.06
CA GLN A 199 -17.12 18.07 20.99
C GLN A 199 -16.52 18.43 19.61
N HIS A 200 -15.51 19.30 19.56
CA HIS A 200 -14.85 19.68 18.31
C HIS A 200 -14.14 18.50 17.64
N TRP A 201 -13.49 17.65 18.44
CA TRP A 201 -12.85 16.44 17.96
C TRP A 201 -13.89 15.46 17.40
N LEU A 202 -14.99 15.24 18.12
CA LEU A 202 -16.07 14.33 17.69
C LEU A 202 -16.69 14.79 16.37
N LYS A 203 -16.89 16.10 16.19
CA LYS A 203 -17.41 16.65 14.93
C LYS A 203 -16.44 16.41 13.77
N ARG A 204 -15.13 16.68 13.96
CA ARG A 204 -14.11 16.43 12.93
C ARG A 204 -14.01 14.95 12.59
N PHE A 205 -14.01 14.10 13.61
CA PHE A 205 -13.97 12.65 13.42
C PHE A 205 -15.20 12.16 12.63
N HIS A 206 -16.41 12.61 13.00
CA HIS A 206 -17.64 12.29 12.26
C HIS A 206 -17.54 12.67 10.77
N THR A 207 -17.10 13.90 10.47
CA THR A 207 -16.93 14.33 9.08
C THR A 207 -15.94 13.47 8.31
N CYS A 208 -14.85 13.01 8.97
CA CYS A 208 -13.92 12.09 8.32
C CYS A 208 -14.55 10.71 8.05
N LEU A 209 -15.39 10.20 8.96
CA LEU A 209 -16.13 8.95 8.78
C LEU A 209 -17.16 9.06 7.63
N GLU A 210 -17.90 10.18 7.56
CA GLU A 210 -18.87 10.45 6.48
C GLU A 210 -18.20 10.47 5.10
N ASN A 211 -16.97 10.98 5.03
CA ASN A 211 -16.17 11.03 3.80
C ASN A 211 -15.41 9.72 3.50
N LEU A 212 -15.54 8.69 4.36
CA LEU A 212 -14.78 7.44 4.27
C LEU A 212 -13.26 7.65 4.18
N ASN A 213 -12.74 8.66 4.87
CA ASN A 213 -11.32 8.94 4.93
C ASN A 213 -10.54 7.73 5.49
N CYS A 214 -9.35 7.46 4.99
CA CYS A 214 -8.46 6.44 5.57
C CYS A 214 -7.83 6.92 6.88
N LEU A 215 -7.17 6.03 7.63
CA LEU A 215 -6.57 6.39 8.92
C LEU A 215 -5.46 7.45 8.79
N TYR A 216 -4.74 7.55 7.67
CA TYR A 216 -3.79 8.66 7.44
C TYR A 216 -4.49 10.02 7.45
N GLU A 217 -5.59 10.14 6.71
CA GLU A 217 -6.34 11.38 6.58
C GLU A 217 -7.01 11.74 7.91
N ILE A 218 -7.66 10.76 8.57
CA ILE A 218 -8.27 10.96 9.88
C ILE A 218 -7.22 11.42 10.90
N ALA A 219 -6.09 10.73 10.98
CA ALA A 219 -5.01 11.08 11.89
C ALA A 219 -4.45 12.48 11.61
N GLY A 220 -4.34 12.85 10.34
CA GLY A 220 -3.92 14.19 9.91
C GLY A 220 -4.91 15.29 10.29
N HIS A 221 -6.22 15.06 10.18
CA HIS A 221 -7.26 16.01 10.59
C HIS A 221 -7.40 16.17 12.10
N LEU A 222 -7.07 15.11 12.84
CA LEU A 222 -7.14 15.05 14.29
C LEU A 222 -5.81 15.36 14.98
N GLU A 223 -4.73 15.53 14.21
CA GLU A 223 -3.37 15.84 14.69
C GLU A 223 -2.84 14.79 15.69
N ILE A 224 -3.15 13.52 15.45
CA ILE A 224 -2.67 12.37 16.24
C ILE A 224 -1.90 11.40 15.36
N SER A 225 -1.20 10.43 15.95
CA SER A 225 -0.55 9.40 15.16
C SER A 225 -1.54 8.35 14.63
N THR A 226 -1.23 7.74 13.47
CA THR A 226 -2.03 6.62 12.94
C THR A 226 -2.10 5.45 13.91
N LEU A 227 -1.04 5.23 14.70
CA LEU A 227 -1.02 4.18 15.73
C LEU A 227 -1.94 4.51 16.91
N GLU A 228 -1.92 5.74 17.42
CA GLU A 228 -2.84 6.16 18.49
C GLU A 228 -4.29 6.05 18.04
N LEU A 229 -4.59 6.50 16.81
CA LEU A 229 -5.91 6.35 16.21
C LEU A 229 -6.31 4.87 16.11
N ALA A 230 -5.44 4.01 15.56
CA ALA A 230 -5.75 2.58 15.42
C ALA A 230 -5.99 1.89 16.78
N LEU A 231 -5.18 2.21 17.80
CA LEU A 231 -5.36 1.67 19.15
C LEU A 231 -6.68 2.13 19.79
N MET A 232 -7.07 3.38 19.56
CA MET A 232 -8.36 3.92 20.01
C MET A 232 -9.55 3.24 19.33
N LEU A 233 -9.47 2.97 18.02
CA LEU A 233 -10.56 2.33 17.28
C LEU A 233 -10.63 0.82 17.51
N GLN A 234 -9.52 0.18 17.91
CA GLN A 234 -9.43 -1.28 18.03
C GLN A 234 -10.58 -1.92 18.84
N PRO A 235 -11.00 -1.42 20.01
CA PRO A 235 -12.11 -2.02 20.76
C PRO A 235 -13.43 -1.99 19.98
N MET A 236 -13.70 -0.90 19.25
CA MET A 236 -14.93 -0.73 18.46
C MET A 236 -14.92 -1.56 17.18
N VAL A 237 -13.74 -1.79 16.61
CA VAL A 237 -13.57 -2.76 15.51
C VAL A 237 -13.80 -4.18 16.02
N LYS A 238 -13.29 -4.52 17.21
CA LYS A 238 -13.50 -5.83 17.85
C LYS A 238 -14.97 -6.12 18.17
N THR A 239 -15.75 -5.12 18.59
CA THR A 239 -17.18 -5.27 18.88
C THR A 239 -18.07 -5.19 17.63
N GLY A 240 -17.50 -4.87 16.46
CA GLY A 240 -18.23 -4.73 15.20
C GLY A 240 -18.95 -3.39 15.02
N GLU A 241 -18.74 -2.42 15.92
CA GLU A 241 -19.28 -1.06 15.80
C GLU A 241 -18.63 -0.28 14.64
N ILE A 242 -17.37 -0.61 14.32
CA ILE A 242 -16.62 -0.07 13.18
C ILE A 242 -16.21 -1.22 12.28
N LYS A 243 -16.57 -1.15 11.01
CA LYS A 243 -16.07 -2.06 9.97
C LYS A 243 -14.85 -1.42 9.30
N MET A 244 -13.77 -2.17 9.10
CA MET A 244 -12.58 -1.67 8.42
C MET A 244 -12.61 -2.09 6.95
N LEU A 245 -12.83 -1.12 6.06
CA LEU A 245 -12.82 -1.31 4.61
C LEU A 245 -11.38 -1.25 4.06
N PRO A 246 -11.11 -1.89 2.90
CA PRO A 246 -9.84 -1.78 2.20
C PRO A 246 -9.58 -0.35 1.71
N TYR A 247 -8.33 -0.05 1.37
CA TYR A 247 -7.87 1.27 0.91
C TYR A 247 -8.66 1.74 -0.31
N GLN A 248 -8.67 0.91 -1.36
CA GLN A 248 -9.49 1.11 -2.53
C GLN A 248 -10.66 0.14 -2.48
N GLU A 249 -11.80 0.55 -3.02
CA GLU A 249 -12.83 -0.41 -3.33
C GLU A 249 -12.24 -1.41 -4.31
N ILE A 250 -12.27 -2.68 -3.93
CA ILE A 250 -12.09 -3.76 -4.89
C ILE A 250 -13.23 -3.54 -5.87
N GLN A 251 -12.92 -3.04 -7.07
CA GLN A 251 -13.87 -3.06 -8.16
C GLN A 251 -14.14 -4.53 -8.41
N THR A 252 -15.23 -5.05 -7.85
CA THR A 252 -15.74 -6.34 -8.25
C THR A 252 -16.17 -6.15 -9.68
N ASP A 253 -15.41 -6.76 -10.59
CA ASP A 253 -15.81 -6.84 -11.98
C ASP A 253 -17.00 -7.81 -12.06
N ASP A 254 -18.18 -7.25 -11.79
CA ASP A 254 -19.47 -7.93 -11.77
C ASP A 254 -19.96 -8.29 -13.19
N ARG A 255 -19.16 -7.97 -14.22
CA ARG A 255 -19.44 -8.38 -15.59
C ARG A 255 -19.48 -9.91 -15.69
N PRO A 256 -20.47 -10.49 -16.39
CA PRO A 256 -20.56 -11.94 -16.53
C PRO A 256 -19.30 -12.50 -17.20
N LEU A 257 -18.78 -13.61 -16.66
CA LEU A 257 -17.61 -14.29 -17.18
C LEU A 257 -18.01 -15.20 -18.35
N VAL A 258 -17.46 -14.95 -19.52
CA VAL A 258 -17.59 -15.80 -20.70
C VAL A 258 -16.27 -16.52 -20.94
N ALA A 259 -16.29 -17.84 -20.87
CA ALA A 259 -15.16 -18.67 -21.26
C ALA A 259 -15.21 -18.97 -22.76
N TYR A 260 -14.15 -18.61 -23.47
CA TYR A 260 -13.98 -18.88 -24.90
C TYR A 260 -12.80 -19.84 -25.10
N VAL A 261 -13.09 -21.01 -25.65
CA VAL A 261 -12.10 -22.07 -25.89
C VAL A 261 -11.85 -22.20 -27.38
N ASP A 262 -10.68 -21.74 -27.83
CA ASP A 262 -10.24 -21.88 -29.22
C ASP A 262 -8.71 -21.88 -29.24
N HIS A 263 -8.09 -22.61 -30.16
CA HIS A 263 -6.63 -22.73 -30.27
C HIS A 263 -6.00 -21.63 -31.17
N ARG A 264 -6.83 -20.80 -31.83
CA ARG A 264 -6.39 -19.79 -32.80
C ARG A 264 -6.26 -18.42 -32.13
N GLU A 265 -5.03 -17.97 -31.89
CA GLU A 265 -4.74 -16.68 -31.22
C GLU A 265 -5.46 -15.47 -31.82
N VAL A 266 -5.61 -15.42 -33.15
CA VAL A 266 -6.28 -14.30 -33.83
C VAL A 266 -7.75 -14.21 -33.44
N GLN A 267 -8.43 -15.36 -33.34
CA GLN A 267 -9.84 -15.41 -32.97
C GLN A 267 -10.03 -15.14 -31.48
N GLN A 268 -9.13 -15.64 -30.65
CA GLN A 268 -9.08 -15.33 -29.22
C GLN A 268 -9.02 -13.81 -28.97
N ARG A 269 -8.12 -13.09 -29.65
CA ARG A 269 -7.99 -11.63 -29.49
C ARG A 269 -9.22 -10.85 -29.95
N MET A 270 -9.80 -11.25 -31.09
CA MET A 270 -11.05 -10.64 -31.58
C MET A 270 -12.19 -10.86 -30.60
N MET A 271 -12.31 -12.09 -30.06
CA MET A 271 -13.36 -12.44 -29.11
C MET A 271 -13.19 -11.73 -27.77
N THR A 272 -11.98 -11.65 -27.22
CA THR A 272 -11.71 -10.83 -26.01
C THR A 272 -12.17 -9.40 -26.22
N TYR A 273 -11.76 -8.78 -27.32
CA TYR A 273 -12.13 -7.40 -27.63
C TYR A 273 -13.64 -7.22 -27.77
N SER A 274 -14.33 -8.11 -28.49
CA SER A 274 -15.79 -8.05 -28.64
C SER A 274 -16.53 -8.26 -27.32
N LEU A 275 -16.13 -9.25 -26.53
CA LEU A 275 -16.77 -9.55 -25.24
C LEU A 275 -16.55 -8.41 -24.24
N GLU A 276 -15.33 -7.88 -24.14
CA GLU A 276 -15.04 -6.75 -23.25
C GLU A 276 -15.78 -5.48 -23.66
N LYS A 277 -15.92 -5.21 -24.96
CA LYS A 277 -16.70 -4.08 -25.49
C LYS A 277 -18.19 -4.17 -25.15
N GLU A 278 -18.75 -5.38 -25.20
CA GLU A 278 -20.16 -5.64 -24.85
C GLU A 278 -20.39 -5.79 -23.33
N GLY A 279 -19.36 -5.55 -22.51
CA GLY A 279 -19.49 -5.56 -21.06
C GLY A 279 -19.41 -6.95 -20.42
N TYR A 280 -18.77 -7.91 -21.07
CA TYR A 280 -18.43 -9.22 -20.51
C TYR A 280 -16.96 -9.30 -20.10
N ARG A 281 -16.65 -10.21 -19.19
CA ARG A 281 -15.26 -10.60 -18.89
C ARG A 281 -14.92 -11.84 -19.71
N ALA A 282 -13.86 -11.77 -20.53
CA ALA A 282 -13.45 -12.90 -21.37
C ALA A 282 -12.36 -13.73 -20.69
N LEU A 283 -12.62 -15.03 -20.51
CA LEU A 283 -11.61 -16.03 -20.16
C LEU A 283 -11.25 -16.82 -21.40
N VAL A 284 -10.10 -16.54 -21.99
CA VAL A 284 -9.62 -17.24 -23.18
C VAL A 284 -8.78 -18.44 -22.77
N LEU A 285 -9.12 -19.60 -23.33
CA LEU A 285 -8.46 -20.87 -23.05
C LEU A 285 -8.04 -21.51 -24.37
N ASP A 286 -6.79 -21.95 -24.43
CA ASP A 286 -6.19 -22.64 -25.56
C ASP A 286 -6.47 -24.16 -25.54
N ASP A 287 -6.69 -24.71 -24.35
CA ASP A 287 -6.87 -26.13 -24.09
C ASP A 287 -8.26 -26.40 -23.44
N PRO A 288 -9.12 -27.19 -24.10
CA PRO A 288 -10.41 -27.63 -23.56
C PRO A 288 -10.31 -28.36 -22.21
N PHE A 289 -9.21 -29.07 -21.95
CA PHE A 289 -9.03 -29.78 -20.67
C PHE A 289 -8.66 -28.83 -19.53
N ARG A 290 -7.87 -27.78 -19.83
CA ARG A 290 -7.66 -26.67 -18.88
C ARG A 290 -8.94 -25.91 -18.63
N ALA A 291 -9.78 -25.74 -19.64
CA ALA A 291 -11.06 -25.07 -19.51
C ALA A 291 -11.92 -25.69 -18.40
N LEU A 292 -12.04 -27.03 -18.37
CA LEU A 292 -12.80 -27.73 -17.33
C LEU A 292 -12.27 -27.45 -15.92
N THR A 293 -10.95 -27.41 -15.74
CA THR A 293 -10.32 -27.14 -14.44
C THR A 293 -10.56 -25.70 -14.00
N VAL A 294 -10.52 -24.73 -14.92
CA VAL A 294 -10.75 -23.32 -14.61
C VAL A 294 -12.24 -23.04 -14.34
N LEU A 295 -13.14 -23.64 -15.13
CA LEU A 295 -14.59 -23.49 -15.00
C LEU A 295 -15.15 -24.07 -13.69
N LEU A 296 -14.53 -25.15 -13.18
CA LEU A 296 -14.90 -25.70 -11.87
C LEU A 296 -14.57 -24.76 -10.69
N ASN A 297 -13.55 -23.92 -10.84
CA ASN A 297 -13.11 -22.97 -9.82
C ASN A 297 -13.71 -21.56 -10.01
N SER A 298 -14.30 -21.28 -11.16
CA SER A 298 -14.91 -20.00 -11.52
C SER A 298 -16.05 -20.25 -12.50
N PRO A 299 -17.21 -20.73 -12.02
CA PRO A 299 -18.32 -21.10 -12.89
C PRO A 299 -18.84 -19.85 -13.63
N PRO A 300 -18.99 -19.89 -14.95
CA PRO A 300 -19.64 -18.84 -15.71
C PRO A 300 -21.12 -18.80 -15.32
N ILE A 301 -21.70 -17.60 -15.28
CA ILE A 301 -23.11 -17.37 -14.98
C ILE A 301 -23.90 -17.36 -16.28
#